data_AF-A0A158M583-F1
#
_entry.id   AF-A0A158M583-F1
#
_cell.length_a   1.000
_cell.length_b   1.000
_cell.length_c   1.000
_cell.angle_alpha   90.00
_cell.angle_beta   90.00
_cell.angle_gamma   90.00
#
_symmetry.space_group_name_H-M   'P 1'
#
loop_
_entity.id
_entity.type
_entity.pdbx_description
1 polymer ?
#
loop_
_entity_poly.entity_id
_entity_poly.type
_entity_poly.pdbx_seq_one_letter_code
_entity_poly.pdbx_strand_id
1 'polypeptide(L)'
;MWAAQYLRFDRPGHWLTSGGAGTMGYGLPAAIGAQIAHPDKTVVCVSGDASVLMNIQELSTAMQHCAPVKVVLCNNGYMGMVRQWQELIHGGRYSHSYNASLPDFVALARAFGWGAARVEHPDELDAALAQ
;
A
#
# COMPACT_ATOMS: atom_id res chain seq x y z
N MET A 1 2.74 -3.59 9.91
CA MET A 1 2.84 -4.66 10.94
C MET A 1 2.24 -5.97 10.46
N TRP A 2 0.95 -6.05 10.10
CA TRP A 2 0.33 -7.30 9.63
C TRP A 2 1.08 -8.00 8.50
N ALA A 3 1.53 -7.26 7.48
CA ALA A 3 2.34 -7.85 6.41
C ALA A 3 3.59 -8.59 6.93
N ALA A 4 4.28 -8.06 7.95
CA ALA A 4 5.45 -8.71 8.55
C ALA A 4 5.10 -9.95 9.40
N GLN A 5 3.87 -10.02 9.93
CA GLN A 5 3.40 -11.14 10.74
C GLN A 5 2.89 -12.29 9.89
N TYR A 6 2.20 -11.99 8.79
CA TYR A 6 1.47 -12.98 7.99
C TYR A 6 2.17 -13.36 6.69
N LEU A 7 2.99 -12.49 6.10
CA LEU A 7 3.79 -12.87 4.93
C LEU A 7 5.03 -13.63 5.37
N ARG A 8 5.31 -14.73 4.67
CA ARG A 8 6.50 -15.55 4.88
C ARG A 8 7.41 -15.43 3.67
N PHE A 9 8.70 -15.29 3.92
CA PHE A 9 9.74 -15.21 2.90
C PHE A 9 10.69 -16.37 3.07
N ASP A 10 10.98 -17.07 1.98
CA ASP A 10 11.88 -18.22 1.94
C ASP A 10 13.34 -17.82 1.68
N ARG A 11 13.59 -16.54 1.32
CA ARG A 11 14.91 -16.02 0.91
C ARG A 11 15.18 -14.62 1.47
N PRO A 12 16.45 -14.27 1.73
CA PRO A 12 16.83 -12.92 2.12
C PRO A 12 16.56 -11.90 0.99
N GLY A 13 16.45 -10.62 1.35
CA GLY A 13 16.25 -9.53 0.38
C GLY A 13 14.85 -9.44 -0.24
N HIS A 14 13.90 -10.27 0.18
CA HIS A 14 12.51 -10.26 -0.32
C HIS A 14 11.55 -9.44 0.56
N TRP A 15 12.08 -8.79 1.60
CA TRP A 15 11.34 -7.90 2.49
C TRP A 15 12.00 -6.52 2.51
N LEU A 16 11.32 -5.52 1.95
CA LEU A 16 11.78 -4.13 1.89
C LEU A 16 10.79 -3.28 2.69
N THR A 17 11.27 -2.61 3.74
CA THR A 17 10.44 -1.73 4.57
C THR A 17 11.27 -0.63 5.23
N SER A 18 10.68 0.55 5.44
CA SER A 18 11.30 1.62 6.22
C SER A 18 11.12 1.33 7.71
N GLY A 19 12.08 0.62 8.30
CA GLY A 19 12.04 0.22 9.72
C GLY A 19 12.50 1.35 10.66
N GLY A 20 13.75 1.79 10.52
CA GLY A 20 14.35 2.75 11.46
C GLY A 20 13.69 4.12 11.45
N ALA A 21 13.49 4.71 10.27
CA ALA A 21 12.85 6.01 10.12
C ALA A 21 11.31 5.94 10.09
N GLY A 22 10.72 4.77 9.80
CA GLY A 22 9.27 4.60 9.76
C GLY A 22 8.56 5.43 8.68
N THR A 23 9.23 5.70 7.55
CA THR A 23 8.78 6.67 6.54
C THR A 23 7.51 6.23 5.80
N MET A 24 6.40 6.93 6.01
CA MET A 24 5.19 6.79 5.18
C MET A 24 5.46 7.25 3.74
N GLY A 25 4.79 6.64 2.75
CA GLY A 25 5.07 6.90 1.34
C GLY A 25 6.25 6.14 0.75
N TYR A 26 7.00 5.38 1.55
CA TYR A 26 8.14 4.59 1.08
C TYR A 26 7.75 3.46 0.10
N GLY A 27 6.63 2.79 0.35
CA GLY A 27 6.30 1.50 -0.26
C GLY A 27 6.24 1.51 -1.78
N LEU A 28 5.53 2.47 -2.38
CA LEU A 28 5.31 2.53 -3.84
C LEU A 28 6.62 2.80 -4.61
N PRO A 29 7.38 3.89 -4.35
CA PRO A 29 8.64 4.13 -5.04
C PRO A 29 9.69 3.03 -4.78
N ALA A 30 9.73 2.45 -3.57
CA ALA A 30 10.63 1.33 -3.29
C ALA A 30 10.27 0.08 -4.11
N ALA A 31 8.98 -0.23 -4.26
CA ALA A 31 8.52 -1.34 -5.08
C ALA A 31 8.83 -1.13 -6.57
N ILE A 32 8.69 0.10 -7.08
CA ILE A 32 9.08 0.45 -8.46
C ILE A 32 10.58 0.20 -8.66
N GLY A 33 11.43 0.70 -7.76
CA GLY A 33 12.87 0.47 -7.83
C GLY A 33 13.24 -1.03 -7.79
N ALA A 34 12.59 -1.79 -6.90
CA ALA A 34 12.79 -3.24 -6.82
C ALA A 34 12.35 -3.97 -8.08
N GLN A 35 11.22 -3.56 -8.70
CA GLN A 35 10.73 -4.14 -9.95
C GLN A 35 11.65 -3.85 -11.13
N ILE A 36 12.24 -2.65 -11.19
CA ILE A 36 13.25 -2.28 -12.19
C ILE A 36 14.53 -3.11 -12.01
N ALA A 37 14.98 -3.30 -10.77
CA ALA A 37 16.14 -4.14 -10.47
C ALA A 37 15.90 -5.63 -10.75
N HIS A 38 14.65 -6.08 -10.69
CA HIS A 38 14.25 -7.48 -10.89
C HIS A 38 13.05 -7.61 -11.85
N PRO A 39 13.24 -7.37 -13.17
CA PRO A 39 12.13 -7.30 -14.13
C PRO A 39 11.26 -8.56 -14.20
N ASP A 40 11.85 -9.74 -14.01
CA ASP A 40 11.14 -11.03 -14.10
C ASP A 40 10.52 -11.50 -12.78
N LYS A 41 10.58 -10.67 -11.72
CA LYS A 41 10.03 -11.00 -10.40
C LYS A 41 8.71 -10.27 -10.18
N THR A 42 7.80 -10.93 -9.49
CA THR A 42 6.59 -10.26 -8.97
C THR A 42 6.96 -9.43 -7.76
N VAL A 43 6.80 -8.11 -7.86
CA VAL A 43 6.97 -7.19 -6.72
C VAL A 43 5.61 -6.70 -6.24
N VAL A 44 5.33 -6.89 -4.95
CA VAL A 44 4.06 -6.50 -4.31
C VAL A 44 4.32 -5.43 -3.26
N CYS A 45 3.64 -4.29 -3.39
CA CYS A 45 3.58 -3.23 -2.39
C CYS A 45 2.31 -3.40 -1.55
N VAL A 46 2.47 -3.71 -0.25
CA VAL A 46 1.35 -3.65 0.71
C VAL A 46 1.39 -2.30 1.41
N SER A 47 0.36 -1.48 1.24
CA SER A 47 0.30 -0.12 1.78
C SER A 47 -1.04 0.17 2.46
N GLY A 48 -1.04 1.13 3.38
CA GLY A 48 -2.26 1.75 3.89
C GLY A 48 -2.66 2.96 3.05
N ASP A 49 -3.93 3.36 3.15
CA ASP A 49 -4.52 4.56 2.54
C ASP A 49 -3.70 5.84 2.82
N ALA A 50 -3.42 6.14 4.09
CA ALA A 50 -2.66 7.33 4.45
C ALA A 50 -1.22 7.30 3.92
N SER A 51 -0.60 6.11 3.87
CA SER A 51 0.78 5.94 3.42
C SER A 51 0.91 6.06 1.91
N VAL A 52 -0.01 5.48 1.13
CA VAL A 52 0.09 5.51 -0.34
C VAL A 52 -0.12 6.93 -0.87
N LEU A 53 -0.99 7.71 -0.23
CA LEU A 53 -1.28 9.10 -0.63
C LEU A 53 -0.07 10.04 -0.55
N MET A 54 0.93 9.72 0.26
CA MET A 54 2.16 10.52 0.36
C MET A 54 2.94 10.57 -0.97
N ASN A 55 2.87 9.50 -1.78
CA ASN A 55 3.60 9.39 -3.05
C ASN A 55 2.75 8.74 -4.16
N ILE A 56 1.43 8.98 -4.16
CA ILE A 56 0.51 8.32 -5.10
C ILE A 56 0.77 8.72 -6.56
N GLN A 57 1.41 9.86 -6.79
CA GLN A 57 1.83 10.30 -8.13
C GLN A 57 2.80 9.33 -8.82
N GLU A 58 3.51 8.49 -8.05
CA GLU A 58 4.46 7.49 -8.58
C GLU A 58 3.77 6.36 -9.35
N LEU A 59 2.43 6.28 -9.32
CA LEU A 59 1.68 5.45 -10.28
C LEU A 59 2.03 5.83 -11.73
N SER A 60 2.24 7.12 -12.01
CA SER A 60 2.72 7.58 -13.32
C SER A 60 4.13 7.08 -13.63
N THR A 61 5.02 7.09 -12.63
CA THR A 61 6.41 6.64 -12.77
C THR A 61 6.47 5.16 -13.13
N ALA A 62 5.68 4.31 -12.47
CA ALA A 62 5.61 2.89 -12.81
C ALA A 62 5.20 2.65 -14.26
N MET A 63 4.20 3.41 -14.75
CA MET A 63 3.76 3.32 -16.15
C MET A 63 4.84 3.77 -17.13
N GLN A 64 5.50 4.89 -16.83
CA GLN A 64 6.60 5.41 -17.66
C GLN A 64 7.75 4.41 -17.81
N HIS A 65 8.05 3.67 -16.74
CA HIS A 65 9.13 2.69 -16.73
C HIS A 65 8.67 1.25 -17.01
N CYS A 66 7.40 1.06 -17.40
CA CYS A 66 6.80 -0.26 -17.62
C CYS A 66 7.08 -1.23 -16.46
N ALA A 67 7.03 -0.75 -15.21
CA ALA A 67 7.31 -1.53 -14.01
C ALA A 67 6.01 -2.16 -13.49
N PRO A 68 5.76 -3.48 -13.68
CA PRO A 68 4.48 -4.12 -13.37
C PRO A 68 4.29 -4.43 -11.88
N VAL A 69 4.52 -3.43 -11.01
CA VAL A 69 4.33 -3.54 -9.57
C VAL A 69 2.86 -3.82 -9.26
N LYS A 70 2.59 -4.70 -8.29
CA LYS A 70 1.24 -4.93 -7.75
C LYS A 70 1.08 -4.16 -6.44
N VAL A 71 -0.02 -3.42 -6.26
CA VAL A 71 -0.30 -2.67 -5.03
C VAL A 71 -1.52 -3.27 -4.32
N VAL A 72 -1.33 -3.74 -3.10
CA VAL A 72 -2.40 -4.15 -2.19
C VAL A 72 -2.64 -3.02 -1.20
N LEU A 73 -3.76 -2.32 -1.37
CA LEU A 73 -4.13 -1.17 -0.55
C LEU A 73 -5.11 -1.55 0.55
N CYS A 74 -4.66 -1.53 1.80
CA CYS A 74 -5.52 -1.69 2.96
C CYS A 74 -6.17 -0.34 3.30
N ASN A 75 -7.35 -0.08 2.73
CA ASN A 75 -8.10 1.15 2.96
C ASN A 75 -9.03 1.01 4.17
N ASN A 76 -8.63 1.57 5.33
CA ASN A 76 -9.45 1.56 6.53
C ASN A 76 -10.00 2.94 6.93
N GLY A 77 -9.65 4.03 6.20
CA GLY A 77 -10.13 5.38 6.50
C GLY A 77 -9.38 6.13 7.60
N TYR A 78 -8.28 5.57 8.12
CA TYR A 78 -7.55 6.12 9.27
C TYR A 78 -6.04 5.94 9.15
N MET A 79 -5.30 6.78 9.88
CA MET A 79 -3.93 6.47 10.28
C MET A 79 -3.96 5.38 11.36
N GLY A 80 -4.27 4.14 10.96
CA GLY A 80 -4.66 3.04 11.85
C GLY A 80 -3.71 2.80 13.04
N MET A 81 -2.40 2.87 12.81
CA MET A 81 -1.41 2.72 13.89
C MET A 81 -1.53 3.84 14.93
N VAL A 82 -1.68 5.10 14.50
CA VAL A 82 -1.84 6.26 15.41
C VAL A 82 -3.17 6.16 16.16
N ARG A 83 -4.25 5.80 15.43
CA ARG A 83 -5.57 5.59 16.01
C ARG A 83 -5.56 4.49 17.07
N GLN A 84 -4.90 3.36 16.83
CA GLN A 84 -4.79 2.27 17.80
C GLN A 84 -4.21 2.76 19.14
N TRP A 85 -3.14 3.55 19.12
CA TRP A 85 -2.58 4.14 20.35
C TRP A 85 -3.53 5.16 21.00
N GLN A 86 -4.26 5.94 20.20
CA GLN A 86 -5.26 6.86 20.75
C GLN A 86 -6.41 6.14 21.47
N GLU A 87 -6.83 4.97 20.98
CA GLU A 87 -7.80 4.11 21.65
C GLU A 87 -7.24 3.52 22.94
N LEU A 88 -6.02 2.96 22.88
CA LEU A 88 -5.42 2.25 24.01
C LEU A 88 -5.02 3.16 25.18
N ILE A 89 -4.44 4.33 24.89
CA ILE A 89 -3.79 5.18 25.93
C ILE A 89 -4.24 6.63 25.95
N HIS A 90 -5.17 7.05 25.08
CA HIS A 90 -5.71 8.41 25.06
C HIS A 90 -7.24 8.47 25.12
N GLY A 91 -7.89 7.41 25.61
CA GLY A 91 -9.33 7.36 25.87
C GLY A 91 -10.19 7.53 24.62
N GLY A 92 -9.71 7.09 23.45
CA GLY A 92 -10.45 7.19 22.19
C GLY A 92 -10.52 8.60 21.61
N ARG A 93 -9.67 9.53 22.07
CA ARG A 93 -9.59 10.89 21.51
C ARG A 93 -8.84 10.89 20.18
N TYR A 94 -9.59 10.83 19.08
CA TYR A 94 -9.04 10.82 17.72
C TYR A 94 -8.53 12.19 17.25
N SER A 95 -7.31 12.54 17.62
CA SER A 95 -6.68 13.80 17.20
C SER A 95 -6.06 13.66 15.81
N HIS A 96 -6.82 14.06 14.77
CA HIS A 96 -6.39 14.13 13.36
C HIS A 96 -5.83 12.82 12.78
N SER A 97 -6.25 11.67 13.29
CA SER A 97 -5.86 10.33 12.81
C SER A 97 -6.88 9.71 11.84
N TYR A 98 -7.87 10.49 11.40
CA TYR A 98 -8.91 10.08 10.46
C TYR A 98 -8.71 10.73 9.09
N ASN A 99 -9.10 10.04 8.02
CA ASN A 99 -9.11 10.57 6.66
C ASN A 99 -10.54 10.66 6.13
N ALA A 100 -11.18 11.82 6.28
CA ALA A 100 -12.53 12.04 5.74
C ALA A 100 -12.56 12.32 4.22
N SER A 101 -11.41 12.64 3.63
CA SER A 101 -11.31 13.09 2.23
C SER A 101 -10.43 12.15 1.40
N LEU A 102 -10.69 10.84 1.49
CA LEU A 102 -10.01 9.86 0.65
C LEU A 102 -10.52 9.94 -0.79
N PRO A 103 -9.64 9.84 -1.80
CA PRO A 103 -10.07 9.75 -3.19
C PRO A 103 -10.66 8.36 -3.48
N ASP A 104 -11.38 8.25 -4.60
CA ASP A 104 -11.62 6.93 -5.18
C ASP A 104 -10.32 6.39 -5.77
N PHE A 105 -9.66 5.50 -5.02
CA PHE A 105 -8.40 4.89 -5.42
C PHE A 105 -8.50 4.09 -6.72
N VAL A 106 -9.65 3.47 -7.04
CA VAL A 106 -9.82 2.72 -8.29
C VAL A 106 -9.87 3.69 -9.46
N ALA A 107 -10.66 4.76 -9.35
CA ALA A 107 -10.71 5.80 -10.38
C ALA A 107 -9.35 6.48 -10.56
N LEU A 108 -8.65 6.79 -9.46
CA LEU A 108 -7.33 7.40 -9.48
C LEU A 108 -6.28 6.49 -10.16
N ALA A 109 -6.25 5.20 -9.80
CA ALA A 109 -5.37 4.23 -10.44
C ALA A 109 -5.63 4.13 -11.95
N ARG A 110 -6.90 4.05 -12.36
CA ARG A 110 -7.29 4.03 -13.77
C ARG A 110 -6.90 5.31 -14.50
N ALA A 111 -6.98 6.47 -13.85
CA ALA A 111 -6.53 7.74 -14.43
C ALA A 111 -5.02 7.77 -14.73
N PHE A 112 -4.22 7.04 -13.95
CA PHE A 112 -2.79 6.83 -14.24
C PHE A 112 -2.55 5.68 -15.25
N GLY A 113 -3.57 4.96 -15.70
CA GLY A 113 -3.44 3.85 -16.65
C GLY A 113 -3.27 2.47 -16.00
N TRP A 114 -3.54 2.33 -14.70
CA TRP A 114 -3.45 1.05 -13.99
C TRP A 114 -4.76 0.27 -14.05
N GLY A 115 -4.64 -1.06 -14.07
CA GLY A 115 -5.72 -1.96 -13.67
C GLY A 115 -5.98 -1.85 -12.17
N ALA A 116 -7.25 -1.80 -11.77
CA ALA A 116 -7.63 -1.71 -10.36
C ALA A 116 -9.04 -2.27 -10.12
N ALA A 117 -9.17 -2.98 -9.01
CA ALA A 117 -10.41 -3.53 -8.49
C ALA A 117 -10.57 -3.13 -7.01
N ARG A 118 -11.82 -3.00 -6.56
CA ARG A 118 -12.17 -2.86 -5.15
C ARG A 118 -12.59 -4.22 -4.62
N VAL A 119 -12.14 -4.56 -3.42
CA VAL A 119 -12.52 -5.77 -2.69
C VAL A 119 -13.20 -5.32 -1.40
N GLU A 120 -14.49 -5.59 -1.27
CA GLU A 120 -15.29 -5.27 -0.09
C GLU A 120 -15.56 -6.53 0.75
N HIS A 121 -15.57 -7.70 0.10
CA HIS A 121 -15.76 -8.99 0.75
C HIS A 121 -14.59 -9.96 0.50
N PRO A 122 -14.23 -10.82 1.47
CA PRO A 122 -13.09 -11.74 1.33
C PRO A 122 -13.17 -12.71 0.14
N ASP A 123 -14.38 -13.11 -0.27
CA ASP A 123 -14.64 -14.01 -1.40
C ASP A 123 -14.39 -13.35 -2.77
N GLU A 124 -14.28 -12.03 -2.83
CA GLU A 124 -13.94 -11.29 -4.06
C GLU A 124 -12.42 -11.23 -4.30
N LEU A 125 -11.61 -11.55 -3.28
CA LEU A 125 -10.17 -11.33 -3.30
C LEU A 125 -9.47 -12.14 -4.40
N ASP A 126 -9.81 -13.42 -4.55
CA ASP A 126 -9.19 -14.29 -5.55
C ASP A 126 -9.47 -13.80 -6.97
N ALA A 127 -10.69 -13.34 -7.23
CA ALA A 127 -11.08 -12.76 -8.51
C ALA A 127 -10.36 -11.44 -8.81
N ALA A 128 -10.12 -10.61 -7.78
CA ALA A 128 -9.40 -9.35 -7.93
C ALA A 128 -7.89 -9.55 -8.17
N LEU A 129 -7.28 -10.56 -7.54
CA LEU A 129 -5.85 -10.88 -7.72
C LEU A 129 -5.53 -11.50 -9.08
N ALA A 130 -6.53 -12.08 -9.76
CA ALA A 130 -6.37 -12.68 -11.08
C ALA A 130 -6.37 -11.69 -12.26
N GLN A 131 -6.67 -10.40 -12.00
CA GLN A 131 -6.65 -9.31 -12.99
C GLN A 131 -5.23 -8.73 -13.22
#